data_AF-A0A9J6FIG7-F1
#
_entry.id   AF-A0A9J6FIG7-F1
#
_cell.length_a   1.000
_cell.length_b   1.000
_cell.length_c   1.000
_cell.angle_alpha   90.00
_cell.angle_beta   90.00
_cell.angle_gamma   90.00
#
_symmetry.space_group_name_H-M   'P 1'
#
loop_
_entity.id
_entity.type
_entity.pdbx_description
1 polymer ?
#
loop_
_entity_poly.entity_id
_entity_poly.type
_entity_poly.pdbx_seq_one_letter_code
_entity_poly.pdbx_strand_id
1 'polypeptide(L)'
;MSSSTYAYYQEEPRTPKRYFNLGVLSCCLGGLVFSAGIILVVLGSSPQEPEALWIAGIVLLLAGGLLFFLGIGSIGLYLAREDRRKKEAARARTRNYTSSLRSSDMVLVE
;
A
#
# COMPACT_ATOMS: atom_id res chain seq x y z
N MET A 1 23.76 27.06 -29.90
CA MET A 1 23.10 27.34 -28.60
C MET A 1 22.55 26.04 -28.05
N SER A 2 23.03 25.65 -26.88
CA SER A 2 22.92 24.32 -26.25
C SER A 2 21.48 23.98 -25.83
N SER A 3 20.91 22.92 -26.41
CA SER A 3 19.61 22.36 -26.02
C SER A 3 19.74 21.10 -25.14
N SER A 4 20.69 21.08 -24.18
CA SER A 4 21.06 19.86 -23.45
C SER A 4 20.91 19.92 -21.92
N THR A 5 20.19 20.90 -21.36
CA THR A 5 20.15 21.10 -19.89
C THR A 5 18.78 20.84 -19.24
N TYR A 6 17.79 20.29 -19.95
CA TYR A 6 16.46 19.97 -19.37
C TYR A 6 16.27 18.50 -18.96
N ALA A 7 17.31 17.67 -18.98
CA ALA A 7 17.19 16.22 -18.73
C ALA A 7 17.36 15.78 -17.26
N TYR A 8 17.68 16.68 -16.32
CA TYR A 8 18.21 16.26 -15.00
C TYR A 8 17.24 16.34 -13.81
N TYR A 9 16.01 16.79 -13.99
CA TYR A 9 15.01 16.87 -12.92
C TYR A 9 13.71 16.17 -13.30
N GLN A 10 13.79 14.94 -13.79
CA GLN A 10 12.61 14.07 -13.78
C GLN A 10 12.51 13.51 -12.35
N GLU A 11 11.96 14.29 -11.42
CA GLU A 11 11.56 13.77 -10.11
C GLU A 11 10.62 12.60 -10.37
N GLU A 12 11.06 11.37 -10.06
CA GLU A 12 10.19 10.22 -10.15
C GLU A 12 8.98 10.48 -9.23
N PRO A 13 7.74 10.47 -9.76
CA PRO A 13 6.57 10.78 -8.96
C PRO A 13 6.40 9.68 -7.91
N ARG A 14 6.80 9.98 -6.67
CA ARG A 14 6.70 9.06 -5.52
C ARG A 14 5.24 8.66 -5.30
N THR A 15 5.00 7.37 -5.10
CA THR A 15 3.69 6.90 -4.64
C THR A 15 3.41 7.47 -3.26
N PRO A 16 2.22 8.05 -3.02
CA PRO A 16 1.89 8.57 -1.70
C PRO A 16 1.82 7.40 -0.70
N LYS A 17 2.79 7.34 0.22
CA LYS A 17 2.86 6.36 1.31
C LYS A 17 1.66 6.39 2.26
N ARG A 18 0.77 7.39 2.12
CA ARG A 18 -0.46 7.52 2.90
C ARG A 18 -1.31 6.26 2.87
N TYR A 19 -1.50 5.62 1.71
CA TYR A 19 -2.32 4.40 1.61
C TYR A 19 -1.69 3.20 2.35
N PHE A 20 -0.36 3.09 2.29
CA PHE A 20 0.37 2.08 3.05
C PHE A 20 0.24 2.32 4.56
N ASN A 21 0.50 3.56 5.01
CA ASN A 21 0.42 3.91 6.43
C ASN A 21 -1.00 3.78 7.00
N LEU A 22 -2.02 4.18 6.23
CA LEU A 22 -3.43 3.98 6.57
C LEU A 22 -3.76 2.50 6.68
N GLY A 23 -3.23 1.68 5.77
CA GLY A 23 -3.43 0.24 5.82
C GLY A 23 -2.79 -0.42 7.03
N VAL A 24 -1.55 -0.06 7.36
CA VAL A 24 -0.87 -0.53 8.56
C VAL A 24 -1.64 -0.11 9.82
N LEU A 25 -2.07 1.16 9.90
CA LEU A 25 -2.88 1.63 11.02
C LEU A 25 -4.20 0.85 11.15
N SER A 26 -4.89 0.60 10.03
CA SER A 26 -6.13 -0.19 10.00
C SER A 26 -5.91 -1.62 10.47
N CYS A 27 -4.79 -2.27 10.07
CA CYS A 27 -4.44 -3.60 10.57
C CYS A 27 -4.17 -3.59 12.07
N CYS A 28 -3.43 -2.61 12.59
CA CYS A 28 -3.16 -2.49 14.02
C CYS A 28 -4.44 -2.28 14.83
N LEU A 29 -5.31 -1.35 14.40
CA LEU A 29 -6.60 -1.12 15.05
C LEU A 29 -7.49 -2.35 14.96
N GLY A 30 -7.56 -3.00 13.79
CA GLY A 30 -8.32 -4.22 13.58
C GLY A 30 -7.87 -5.34 14.52
N GLY A 31 -6.56 -5.56 14.67
CA GLY A 31 -6.01 -6.56 15.58
C GLY A 31 -6.31 -6.28 17.06
N LEU A 32 -6.25 -5.01 17.48
CA LEU A 32 -6.61 -4.61 18.86
C LEU A 32 -8.10 -4.83 19.13
N VAL A 33 -8.96 -4.39 18.21
CA VAL A 33 -10.42 -4.55 18.29
C VAL A 33 -10.80 -6.04 18.28
N PHE A 34 -10.15 -6.84 17.44
CA PHE A 34 -10.35 -8.28 17.38
C PHE A 34 -9.96 -8.94 18.71
N SER A 35 -8.81 -8.58 19.27
CA SER A 35 -8.34 -9.11 20.56
C SER A 35 -9.30 -8.75 21.70
N ALA A 36 -9.81 -7.51 21.73
CA ALA A 36 -10.83 -7.11 22.69
C ALA A 36 -12.14 -7.92 22.54
N GLY A 37 -12.54 -8.20 21.29
CA GLY A 37 -13.67 -9.07 20.98
C GLY A 37 -13.50 -10.49 21.54
N ILE A 38 -12.31 -11.09 21.38
CA ILE A 38 -12.00 -12.41 21.97
C ILE A 38 -12.19 -12.39 23.48
N ILE A 39 -11.64 -11.39 24.16
CA ILE A 39 -11.72 -11.28 25.62
C ILE A 39 -13.19 -11.23 26.07
N LEU A 40 -14.02 -10.44 25.39
CA LEU A 40 -15.44 -10.32 25.71
C LEU A 40 -16.23 -11.60 25.42
N VAL A 41 -15.92 -12.32 24.34
CA VAL A 41 -16.55 -13.62 24.06
C VAL A 41 -16.19 -14.62 25.17
N VAL A 42 -14.93 -14.67 25.60
CA VAL A 42 -14.48 -15.57 26.68
C VAL A 42 -15.16 -15.23 28.00
N LEU A 43 -15.22 -13.95 28.36
CA LEU A 43 -15.90 -13.50 29.59
C LEU A 43 -17.40 -13.77 29.54
N GLY A 44 -18.06 -13.46 28.42
CA GLY A 44 -19.50 -13.69 28.22
C GLY A 44 -19.90 -15.16 28.06
N SER A 45 -18.95 -16.10 27.97
CA SER A 45 -19.24 -17.53 27.95
C SER A 45 -19.50 -18.12 29.35
N SER A 46 -19.35 -17.31 30.40
CA SER A 46 -19.71 -17.68 31.76
C SER A 46 -21.24 -17.78 31.91
N PRO A 47 -21.77 -18.84 32.56
CA PRO A 47 -23.21 -19.01 32.78
C PRO A 47 -23.84 -17.96 33.73
N GLN A 48 -23.02 -17.10 34.34
CA GLN A 48 -23.45 -16.05 35.27
C GLN A 48 -23.35 -14.64 34.68
N GLU A 49 -22.72 -14.49 33.52
CA GLU A 49 -22.49 -13.19 32.86
C GLU A 49 -23.64 -12.87 31.88
N PRO A 50 -23.93 -11.57 31.65
CA PRO A 50 -25.00 -11.17 30.74
C PRO A 50 -24.69 -11.55 29.29
N GLU A 51 -25.63 -12.19 28.61
CA GLU A 51 -25.53 -12.58 27.18
C GLU A 51 -25.10 -11.42 26.25
N ALA A 52 -25.38 -10.18 26.67
CA ALA A 52 -24.95 -8.97 25.97
C ALA A 52 -23.42 -8.87 25.77
N LEU A 53 -22.61 -9.37 26.70
CA LEU A 53 -21.14 -9.35 26.59
C LEU A 53 -20.65 -10.29 25.49
N TRP A 54 -21.25 -11.46 25.38
CA TRP A 54 -20.93 -12.43 24.33
C TRP A 54 -21.27 -11.87 22.94
N ILE A 55 -22.46 -11.27 22.79
CA ILE A 55 -22.88 -10.62 21.55
C ILE A 55 -21.95 -9.44 21.20
N ALA A 56 -21.63 -8.59 22.17
CA ALA A 56 -20.70 -7.47 21.96
C ALA A 56 -19.32 -7.96 21.51
N GLY A 57 -18.84 -9.06 22.11
CA GLY A 57 -17.60 -9.71 21.70
C GLY A 57 -17.61 -10.16 20.24
N ILE A 58 -18.69 -10.80 19.78
CA ILE A 58 -18.86 -11.21 18.37
C ILE A 58 -18.84 -10.00 17.44
N VAL A 59 -19.54 -8.92 17.79
CA VAL A 59 -19.56 -7.70 16.96
C VAL A 59 -18.15 -7.11 16.84
N LEU A 60 -17.39 -7.07 17.94
CA LEU A 60 -16.00 -6.60 17.95
C LEU A 60 -15.06 -7.51 17.14
N LEU A 61 -15.26 -8.84 17.19
CA LEU A 61 -14.53 -9.78 16.33
C LEU A 61 -14.77 -9.48 14.85
N LEU A 62 -16.04 -9.30 14.45
CA LEU A 62 -16.38 -8.99 13.06
C LEU A 62 -15.82 -7.63 12.63
N ALA A 63 -15.95 -6.60 13.48
CA ALA A 63 -15.42 -5.26 13.20
C ALA A 63 -13.89 -5.26 13.09
N GLY A 64 -13.20 -5.92 14.02
CA GLY A 64 -11.75 -6.04 14.01
C GLY A 64 -11.24 -6.82 12.81
N GLY A 65 -11.90 -7.93 12.46
CA GLY A 65 -11.61 -8.72 11.27
C GLY A 65 -11.78 -7.91 9.99
N LEU A 66 -12.89 -7.17 9.85
CA LEU A 66 -13.14 -6.33 8.68
C LEU A 66 -12.06 -5.23 8.53
N LEU A 67 -11.72 -4.54 9.62
CA LEU A 67 -10.65 -3.53 9.63
C LEU A 67 -9.29 -4.12 9.23
N PHE A 68 -9.02 -5.35 9.65
CA PHE A 68 -7.79 -6.06 9.29
C PHE A 68 -7.74 -6.38 7.79
N PHE A 69 -8.83 -6.91 7.20
CA PHE A 69 -8.90 -7.16 5.76
C PHE A 69 -8.82 -5.88 4.93
N LEU A 70 -9.48 -4.80 5.35
CA LEU A 70 -9.38 -3.48 4.70
C LEU A 70 -7.94 -2.94 4.75
N GLY A 71 -7.26 -3.13 5.89
CA GLY A 71 -5.85 -2.77 6.05
C GLY A 71 -4.95 -3.51 5.06
N ILE A 72 -5.04 -4.85 5.02
CA ILE A 72 -4.28 -5.68 4.06
C ILE A 72 -4.59 -5.27 2.62
N GLY A 73 -5.87 -5.08 2.28
CA GLY A 73 -6.29 -4.68 0.94
C GLY A 73 -5.69 -3.35 0.50
N SER A 74 -5.65 -2.36 1.39
CA SER A 74 -5.06 -1.05 1.09
C SER A 74 -3.53 -1.10 0.94
N ILE A 75 -2.84 -1.95 1.72
CA ILE A 75 -1.39 -2.21 1.56
C ILE A 75 -1.12 -2.90 0.22
N GLY A 76 -1.91 -3.93 -0.12
CA GLY A 76 -1.80 -4.64 -1.40
C GLY A 76 -2.04 -3.72 -2.60
N LEU A 77 -3.03 -2.84 -2.53
CA LEU A 77 -3.31 -1.85 -3.57
C LEU A 77 -2.14 -0.86 -3.73
N TYR A 78 -1.54 -0.44 -2.61
CA TYR A 78 -0.36 0.42 -2.62
C TYR A 78 0.82 -0.28 -3.32
N LEU A 79 1.14 -1.51 -2.93
CA LEU A 79 2.23 -2.30 -3.52
C LEU A 79 1.99 -2.54 -5.02
N ALA A 80 0.78 -2.90 -5.42
CA ALA A 80 0.44 -3.12 -6.83
C ALA A 80 0.62 -1.84 -7.68
N ARG A 81 0.30 -0.66 -7.12
CA ARG A 81 0.54 0.63 -7.78
C ARG A 81 2.02 0.98 -7.83
N GLU A 82 2.77 0.68 -6.77
CA GLU A 82 4.21 0.91 -6.73
C GLU A 82 4.94 0.04 -7.76
N ASP A 83 4.58 -1.24 -7.88
CA ASP A 83 5.16 -2.17 -8.86
C ASP A 83 4.86 -1.76 -10.30
N ARG A 84 3.62 -1.36 -10.59
CA ARG A 84 3.26 -0.83 -11.93
C ARG A 84 4.10 0.38 -12.30
N ARG A 85 4.30 1.32 -11.36
CA ARG A 85 5.13 2.51 -11.60
C ARG A 85 6.60 2.18 -11.79
N LYS A 86 7.18 1.29 -10.97
CA LYS A 86 8.56 0.83 -11.16
C LYS A 86 8.76 0.22 -12.54
N LYS A 87 7.78 -0.54 -13.03
CA LYS A 87 7.80 -1.12 -14.38
C LYS A 87 7.70 -0.06 -15.49
N GLU A 88 6.89 0.97 -15.30
CA GLU A 88 6.78 2.11 -16.24
C GLU A 88 8.06 2.96 -16.27
N ALA A 89 8.65 3.24 -15.11
CA ALA A 89 9.92 3.96 -14.99
C ALA A 89 11.07 3.20 -15.67
N ALA A 90 11.15 1.89 -15.46
CA ALA A 90 12.13 1.04 -16.15
C ALA A 90 11.96 1.09 -17.68
N ARG A 91 10.72 1.01 -18.18
CA ARG A 91 10.41 1.14 -19.63
C ARG A 91 10.79 2.50 -20.18
N ALA A 92 10.51 3.58 -19.45
CA ALA A 92 10.90 4.94 -19.84
C ALA A 92 12.42 5.09 -19.90
N ARG A 93 13.15 4.57 -18.91
CA ARG A 93 14.62 4.58 -18.89
C ARG A 93 15.22 3.82 -20.08
N THR A 94 14.68 2.65 -20.42
CA THR A 94 15.12 1.90 -21.60
C THR A 94 14.85 2.67 -22.89
N ARG A 95 13.68 3.31 -23.04
CA ARG A 95 13.35 4.13 -24.21
C ARG A 95 14.27 5.35 -24.35
N ASN A 96 14.59 6.01 -23.24
CA ASN A 96 15.51 7.15 -23.25
C ASN A 96 16.92 6.69 -23.65
N TYR A 97 17.40 5.57 -23.11
CA TYR A 97 18.70 5.00 -23.45
C TYR A 97 18.82 4.60 -24.93
N THR A 98 17.79 3.95 -25.49
CA THR A 98 17.79 3.59 -26.91
C THR A 98 17.71 4.83 -27.81
N SER A 99 16.97 5.86 -27.40
CA SER A 99 16.95 7.14 -28.13
C SER A 99 18.30 7.88 -28.09
N SER A 100 19.03 7.82 -26.97
CA SER A 100 20.37 8.41 -26.89
C SER A 100 21.39 7.67 -27.75
N LEU A 101 21.33 6.33 -27.81
CA LEU A 101 22.22 5.55 -28.70
C LEU A 101 21.98 5.88 -30.18
N ARG A 102 20.71 5.97 -30.59
CA ARG A 102 20.33 6.34 -31.97
C ARG A 102 20.75 7.77 -32.33
N SER A 103 20.75 8.68 -31.35
CA SER A 103 21.28 10.04 -31.54
C SER A 103 22.80 10.04 -31.69
N SER A 104 23.52 9.19 -30.97
CA SER A 104 25.00 9.10 -31.05
C SER A 104 25.49 8.49 -32.36
N ASP A 105 24.79 7.48 -32.90
CA ASP A 105 25.10 6.91 -34.23
C ASP A 105 24.97 7.95 -35.36
N MET A 106 24.09 8.94 -35.20
CA MET A 106 23.95 10.02 -36.19
C MET A 106 25.11 11.03 -36.15
N VAL A 107 25.81 11.17 -35.02
CA VAL A 107 26.92 12.11 -34.84
C VAL A 107 28.25 11.55 -35.35
N LEU A 108 28.36 10.23 -35.53
CA LEU A 108 29.58 9.55 -36.00
C LEU A 108 29.64 9.37 -37.53
N VAL A 109 28.63 9.84 -38.27
CA VAL A 109 28.54 9.69 -39.74
C VAL A 109 28.85 11.00 -40.49
N GLU A 110 29.23 12.07 -39.78
CA GLU A 110 29.66 13.36 -40.36
C GLU A 110 31.18 13.54 -40.39
#